data_AF-A0A2E4EJI0-F1
#
_entry.id   AF-A0A2E4EJI0-F1
#
_cell.length_a   1.000
_cell.length_b   1.000
_cell.length_c   1.000
_cell.angle_alpha   90.00
_cell.angle_beta   90.00
_cell.angle_gamma   90.00
#
_symmetry.space_group_name_H-M   'P 1'
#
loop_
_entity.id
_entity.type
_entity.pdbx_description
1 polymer ?
#
loop_
_entity_poly.entity_id
_entity_poly.type
_entity_poly.pdbx_seq_one_letter_code
_entity_poly.pdbx_strand_id
1 'polypeptide(L)'
;MNYNEASAQLNRLGISMQEFERQLSQFREGVEPMVLLRPATLGDGIQSYNEEESDRLMALFNRFRESLDIVKFVPASGAATRMFKDLFLAIDEIDSSQSINALAQLFLDNISQFAFYPQLKQLLESTSSREAIEKTLNEDGLNYGQLPKALITFHREGEESRKAIEEHFLETISYAYSDKDGRIHFTVSENHLEAIQQICDDLKKKYENDLQFEVTFSTQKESTNTVAVYSDNSPVQNEDGELMFRPGGHGALLDNLNEINAQMIFIKNIDNVCLSKWHKKNGEYKELLAGRLLEMRENIHTLLNGLIHPSGIEKASKVIHDRWGIQVNTAEEIINILDRPIRVCGMVKNTGAPGGGPFWVKEENGSRSRQIVESSQVDLENEDQKAIWNSATHFNPVDLVCWVENHSGEKFDLFKYRNDNTGFISHKSYQGKDIKALELPGLWNGAMAGWITEFVEVPLHTFNPVKTVLDLLNEGHL
;
A
#
# COMPACT_ATOMS: atom_id res chain seq x y z
N MET A 1 -14.19 -10.08 34.16
CA MET A 1 -14.34 -10.59 32.78
C MET A 1 -14.69 -12.07 32.85
N ASN A 2 -15.75 -12.52 32.18
CA ASN A 2 -16.08 -13.95 32.10
C ASN A 2 -15.12 -14.60 31.09
N TYR A 3 -14.01 -15.15 31.56
CA TYR A 3 -12.91 -15.62 30.71
C TYR A 3 -13.33 -16.68 29.67
N ASN A 4 -14.38 -17.46 29.94
CA ASN A 4 -14.88 -18.48 29.03
C ASN A 4 -15.56 -17.90 27.78
N GLU A 5 -16.33 -16.82 27.92
CA GLU A 5 -17.03 -16.18 26.79
C GLU A 5 -16.06 -15.38 25.91
N ALA A 6 -15.10 -14.68 26.53
CA ALA A 6 -14.03 -13.99 25.82
C ALA A 6 -13.16 -14.99 25.01
N SER A 7 -12.83 -16.15 25.60
CA SER A 7 -12.06 -17.19 24.90
C SER A 7 -12.80 -17.78 23.71
N ALA A 8 -14.11 -17.99 23.81
CA ALA A 8 -14.93 -18.47 22.69
C ALA A 8 -14.97 -17.46 21.53
N GLN A 9 -15.11 -16.17 21.85
CA GLN A 9 -15.09 -15.10 20.85
C GLN A 9 -13.72 -15.00 20.16
N LEU A 10 -12.62 -15.02 20.91
CA LEU A 10 -11.26 -14.99 20.36
C LEU A 10 -11.00 -16.15 19.39
N ASN A 11 -11.42 -17.37 19.77
CA ASN A 11 -11.30 -18.54 18.90
C ASN A 11 -12.12 -18.41 17.61
N ARG A 12 -13.33 -17.84 17.67
CA ARG A 12 -14.17 -17.56 16.48
C ARG A 12 -13.47 -16.59 15.53
N LEU A 13 -12.83 -15.55 16.07
CA LEU A 13 -12.10 -14.54 15.29
C LEU A 13 -10.71 -15.03 14.83
N GLY A 14 -10.23 -16.19 15.32
CA GLY A 14 -8.88 -16.67 15.04
C GLY A 14 -7.77 -15.86 15.74
N ILE A 15 -8.10 -15.14 16.82
CA ILE A 15 -7.15 -14.36 17.61
C ILE A 15 -6.68 -15.23 18.78
N SER A 16 -5.36 -15.46 18.89
CA SER A 16 -4.83 -16.21 20.03
C SER A 16 -4.89 -15.39 21.32
N MET A 17 -5.00 -16.06 22.47
CA MET A 17 -4.94 -15.37 23.77
C MET A 17 -3.63 -14.59 23.96
N GLN A 18 -2.53 -15.10 23.40
CA GLN A 18 -1.23 -14.42 23.42
C GLN A 18 -1.27 -13.11 22.63
N GLU A 19 -1.87 -13.12 21.43
CA GLU A 19 -2.03 -11.93 20.61
C GLU A 19 -2.94 -10.90 21.29
N PHE A 20 -4.04 -11.36 21.90
CA PHE A 20 -4.94 -10.49 22.66
C PHE A 20 -4.23 -9.78 23.82
N GLU A 21 -3.47 -10.53 24.64
CA GLU A 21 -2.68 -9.94 25.74
C GLU A 21 -1.58 -9.00 25.24
N ARG A 22 -0.96 -9.32 24.08
CA ARG A 22 0.02 -8.45 23.42
C ARG A 22 -0.61 -7.11 23.04
N GLN A 23 -1.78 -7.12 22.40
CA GLN A 23 -2.51 -5.89 22.05
C GLN A 23 -2.81 -5.03 23.30
N LEU A 24 -3.25 -5.67 24.40
CA LEU A 24 -3.48 -4.97 25.67
C LEU A 24 -2.19 -4.42 26.30
N SER A 25 -1.05 -5.09 26.12
CA SER A 25 0.25 -4.56 26.52
C SER A 25 0.59 -3.28 25.76
N GLN A 26 0.43 -3.27 24.43
CA GLN A 26 0.74 -2.11 23.59
C GLN A 26 -0.09 -0.87 23.96
N PHE A 27 -1.36 -1.03 24.38
CA PHE A 27 -2.14 0.10 24.88
C PHE A 27 -1.65 0.65 26.23
N ARG A 28 -1.06 -0.21 27.08
CA ARG A 28 -0.53 0.17 28.39
C ARG A 28 0.84 0.81 28.29
N GLU A 29 1.70 0.26 27.44
CA GLU A 29 3.08 0.70 27.25
C GLU A 29 3.17 1.86 26.26
N GLY A 30 2.20 1.98 25.35
CA GLY A 30 2.23 2.92 24.23
C GLY A 30 2.99 2.35 23.03
N VAL A 31 3.08 3.15 21.97
CA VAL A 31 3.93 2.87 20.81
C VAL A 31 5.07 3.88 20.83
N GLU A 32 6.31 3.40 20.85
CA GLU A 32 7.47 4.27 20.86
C GLU A 32 7.60 5.02 19.52
N PRO A 33 7.76 6.35 19.53
CA PRO A 33 8.03 7.10 18.32
C PRO A 33 9.33 6.66 17.65
N MET A 34 9.31 6.58 16.33
CA MET A 34 10.48 6.28 15.52
C MET A 34 11.48 7.44 15.57
N VAL A 35 12.76 7.11 15.74
CA VAL A 35 13.84 8.10 15.77
C VAL A 35 14.44 8.26 14.37
N LEU A 36 14.15 9.41 13.74
CA LEU A 36 14.72 9.80 12.47
C LEU A 36 16.16 10.27 12.66
N LEU A 37 17.06 9.80 11.80
CA LEU A 37 18.44 10.27 11.72
C LEU A 37 18.57 11.44 10.72
N ARG A 38 17.92 11.33 9.56
CA ARG A 38 17.86 12.32 8.47
C ARG A 38 16.92 11.81 7.36
N PRO A 39 16.38 12.68 6.48
CA PRO A 39 15.67 12.21 5.30
C PRO A 39 16.60 11.42 4.38
N ALA A 40 16.04 10.47 3.62
CA ALA A 40 16.75 9.94 2.48
C ALA A 40 16.66 10.95 1.32
N THR A 41 17.78 11.27 0.69
CA THR A 41 17.87 12.19 -0.44
C THR A 41 18.66 11.55 -1.58
N LEU A 42 18.66 12.20 -2.75
CA LEU A 42 19.55 11.79 -3.85
C LEU A 42 21.00 11.75 -3.37
N GLY A 43 21.68 10.62 -3.61
CA GLY A 43 23.05 10.38 -3.17
C GLY A 43 23.20 10.00 -1.68
N ASP A 44 22.13 10.12 -0.88
CA ASP A 44 22.10 9.68 0.52
C ASP A 44 20.80 8.91 0.80
N GLY A 45 20.77 7.65 0.39
CA GLY A 45 19.66 6.72 0.65
C GLY A 45 18.71 6.53 -0.52
N ILE A 46 18.56 7.53 -1.41
CA ILE A 46 17.83 7.42 -2.69
C ILE A 46 18.82 7.38 -3.86
N GLN A 47 18.65 6.41 -4.74
CA GLN A 47 19.42 6.26 -5.98
C GLN A 47 18.67 6.90 -7.15
N SER A 48 19.41 7.43 -8.11
CA SER A 48 18.90 7.87 -9.41
C SER A 48 19.77 7.24 -10.49
N TYR A 49 19.17 6.88 -11.61
CA TYR A 49 19.88 6.23 -12.71
C TYR A 49 19.83 7.13 -13.94
N ASN A 50 20.95 7.17 -14.67
CA ASN A 50 20.97 7.79 -15.99
C ASN A 50 20.32 6.84 -17.04
N GLU A 51 20.23 7.29 -18.29
CA GLU A 51 19.60 6.53 -19.38
C GLU A 51 20.28 5.17 -19.62
N GLU A 52 21.61 5.13 -19.70
CA GLU A 52 22.37 3.88 -19.92
C GLU A 52 22.19 2.88 -18.76
N GLU A 53 22.27 3.37 -17.52
CA GLU A 53 22.03 2.55 -16.33
C GLU A 53 20.59 2.03 -16.30
N SER A 54 19.63 2.86 -16.70
CA SER A 54 18.22 2.50 -16.75
C SER A 54 17.97 1.41 -17.78
N ASP A 55 18.48 1.59 -19.00
CA ASP A 55 18.38 0.61 -20.08
C ASP A 55 19.00 -0.73 -19.68
N ARG A 56 20.15 -0.71 -19.00
CA ARG A 56 20.81 -1.93 -18.51
C ARG A 56 19.94 -2.66 -17.48
N LEU A 57 19.33 -1.94 -16.53
CA LEU A 57 18.46 -2.53 -15.51
C LEU A 57 17.17 -3.08 -16.12
N MET A 58 16.53 -2.33 -17.01
CA MET A 58 15.35 -2.81 -17.75
C MET A 58 15.68 -4.05 -18.59
N ALA A 59 16.82 -4.06 -19.29
CA ALA A 59 17.28 -5.22 -20.05
C ALA A 59 17.56 -6.43 -19.15
N LEU A 60 18.10 -6.21 -17.94
CA LEU A 60 18.31 -7.27 -16.95
C LEU A 60 16.98 -7.90 -16.55
N PHE A 61 15.97 -7.09 -16.22
CA PHE A 61 14.63 -7.60 -15.90
C PHE A 61 14.01 -8.36 -17.07
N ASN A 62 13.96 -7.75 -18.26
CA ASN A 62 13.35 -8.34 -19.44
C ASN A 62 14.03 -9.66 -19.87
N ARG A 63 15.32 -9.84 -19.58
CA ARG A 63 16.03 -11.10 -19.82
C ARG A 63 15.52 -12.25 -18.93
N PHE A 64 15.15 -11.97 -17.69
CA PHE A 64 14.75 -12.99 -16.71
C PHE A 64 13.23 -13.10 -16.53
N ARG A 65 12.47 -12.07 -16.92
CA ARG A 65 11.02 -11.94 -16.78
C ARG A 65 10.23 -13.22 -17.08
N GLU A 66 10.51 -13.86 -18.20
CA GLU A 66 9.81 -15.09 -18.63
C GLU A 66 10.10 -16.34 -17.79
N SER A 67 11.10 -16.27 -16.90
CA SER A 67 11.48 -17.36 -16.00
C SER A 67 11.12 -17.08 -14.53
N LEU A 68 10.46 -15.96 -14.27
CA LEU A 68 10.10 -15.52 -12.92
C LEU A 68 8.60 -15.74 -12.68
N ASP A 69 8.26 -16.21 -11.49
CA ASP A 69 6.89 -16.10 -10.99
C ASP A 69 6.65 -14.65 -10.54
N ILE A 70 5.88 -13.90 -11.33
CA ILE A 70 5.56 -12.50 -11.08
C ILE A 70 4.09 -12.35 -10.71
N VAL A 71 3.80 -11.62 -9.63
CA VAL A 71 2.42 -11.25 -9.26
C VAL A 71 2.30 -9.75 -9.05
N LYS A 72 1.24 -9.13 -9.58
CA LYS A 72 0.84 -7.78 -9.23
C LYS A 72 -0.16 -7.81 -8.07
N PHE A 73 0.26 -7.39 -6.90
CA PHE A 73 -0.56 -7.28 -5.70
C PHE A 73 -1.17 -5.88 -5.58
N VAL A 74 -2.50 -5.79 -5.61
CA VAL A 74 -3.25 -4.53 -5.67
C VAL A 74 -4.17 -4.40 -4.45
N PRO A 75 -3.80 -3.55 -3.46
CA PRO A 75 -4.70 -3.20 -2.38
C PRO A 75 -5.94 -2.45 -2.89
N ALA A 76 -7.12 -3.07 -2.80
CA ALA A 76 -8.38 -2.56 -3.37
C ALA A 76 -9.58 -2.58 -2.39
N SER A 77 -9.35 -2.81 -1.10
CA SER A 77 -10.41 -2.98 -0.09
C SER A 77 -11.04 -1.67 0.38
N GLY A 78 -10.44 -0.52 0.06
CA GLY A 78 -10.91 0.80 0.48
C GLY A 78 -12.20 1.23 -0.22
N ALA A 79 -13.21 1.63 0.57
CA ALA A 79 -14.42 2.26 0.07
C ALA A 79 -14.13 3.64 -0.55
N ALA A 80 -14.86 4.00 -1.60
CA ALA A 80 -14.75 5.32 -2.22
C ALA A 80 -15.50 6.43 -1.46
N THR A 81 -16.22 6.12 -0.38
CA THR A 81 -17.02 7.12 0.36
C THR A 81 -16.22 8.38 0.74
N ARG A 82 -14.93 8.23 1.11
CA ARG A 82 -14.06 9.38 1.40
C ARG A 82 -13.75 10.25 0.16
N MET A 83 -13.68 9.63 -1.02
CA MET A 83 -13.47 10.32 -2.31
C MET A 83 -14.61 11.27 -2.66
N PHE A 84 -15.82 10.96 -2.20
CA PHE A 84 -17.03 11.75 -2.44
C PHE A 84 -17.55 12.49 -1.21
N LYS A 85 -16.76 12.60 -0.13
CA LYS A 85 -17.19 13.21 1.13
C LYS A 85 -17.82 14.60 0.93
N ASP A 86 -17.20 15.43 0.10
CA ASP A 86 -17.67 16.79 -0.16
C ASP A 86 -18.99 16.83 -0.94
N LEU A 87 -19.28 15.80 -1.74
CA LEU A 87 -20.57 15.68 -2.42
C LEU A 87 -21.69 15.26 -1.46
N PHE A 88 -21.42 14.35 -0.52
CA PHE A 88 -22.38 14.02 0.53
C PHE A 88 -22.71 15.24 1.40
N LEU A 89 -21.68 16.00 1.81
CA LEU A 89 -21.89 17.25 2.56
C LEU A 89 -22.72 18.27 1.77
N ALA A 90 -22.54 18.34 0.45
CA ALA A 90 -23.32 19.24 -0.39
C ALA A 90 -24.82 18.89 -0.44
N ILE A 91 -25.20 17.61 -0.31
CA ILE A 91 -26.62 17.23 -0.20
C ILE A 91 -27.22 17.83 1.08
N ASP A 92 -26.55 17.65 2.22
CA ASP A 92 -26.99 18.19 3.52
C ASP A 92 -27.09 19.73 3.52
N GLU A 93 -26.13 20.39 2.86
CA GLU A 93 -26.10 21.85 2.66
C GLU A 93 -27.29 22.34 1.82
N ILE A 94 -27.61 21.64 0.72
CA ILE A 94 -28.77 21.96 -0.13
C ILE A 94 -30.07 21.80 0.66
N ASP A 95 -30.23 20.69 1.38
CA ASP A 95 -31.44 20.40 2.16
C ASP A 95 -31.64 21.44 3.30
N SER A 96 -30.53 21.98 3.82
CA SER A 96 -30.53 23.05 4.82
C SER A 96 -30.61 24.47 4.22
N SER A 97 -30.80 24.61 2.91
CA SER A 97 -30.81 25.90 2.18
C SER A 97 -29.53 26.72 2.38
N GLN A 98 -28.39 26.06 2.55
CA GLN A 98 -27.07 26.66 2.63
C GLN A 98 -26.38 26.67 1.26
N SER A 99 -25.35 27.50 1.10
CA SER A 99 -24.46 27.42 -0.07
C SER A 99 -23.66 26.14 -0.01
N ILE A 100 -23.58 25.40 -1.12
CA ILE A 100 -22.73 24.21 -1.19
C ILE A 100 -21.25 24.56 -1.04
N ASN A 101 -20.49 23.62 -0.50
CA ASN A 101 -19.05 23.75 -0.37
C ASN A 101 -18.34 23.89 -1.74
N ALA A 102 -17.17 24.55 -1.72
CA ALA A 102 -16.43 24.90 -2.92
C ALA A 102 -16.01 23.69 -3.76
N LEU A 103 -15.72 22.55 -3.14
CA LEU A 103 -15.28 21.33 -3.84
C LEU A 103 -16.43 20.69 -4.62
N ALA A 104 -17.63 20.64 -4.03
CA ALA A 104 -18.84 20.21 -4.74
C ALA A 104 -19.22 21.17 -5.87
N GLN A 105 -19.06 22.48 -5.68
CA GLN A 105 -19.27 23.45 -6.77
C GLN A 105 -18.29 23.21 -7.92
N LEU A 106 -16.99 23.01 -7.64
CA LEU A 106 -15.99 22.67 -8.66
C LEU A 106 -16.33 21.37 -9.40
N PHE A 107 -16.86 20.36 -8.70
CA PHE A 107 -17.33 19.13 -9.31
C PHE A 107 -18.45 19.41 -10.31
N LEU A 108 -19.47 20.18 -9.93
CA LEU A 108 -20.60 20.52 -10.78
C LEU A 108 -20.17 21.34 -12.01
N ASP A 109 -19.31 22.34 -11.80
CA ASP A 109 -18.79 23.20 -12.87
C ASP A 109 -18.01 22.41 -13.93
N ASN A 110 -17.36 21.32 -13.52
CA ASN A 110 -16.53 20.46 -14.37
C ASN A 110 -17.17 19.10 -14.66
N ILE A 111 -18.47 18.93 -14.39
CA ILE A 111 -19.15 17.63 -14.44
C ILE A 111 -18.99 16.92 -15.80
N SER A 112 -18.91 17.70 -16.89
CA SER A 112 -18.79 17.20 -18.26
C SER A 112 -17.40 16.64 -18.62
N GLN A 113 -16.39 16.94 -17.79
CA GLN A 113 -15.01 16.49 -18.00
C GLN A 113 -14.77 15.09 -17.43
N PHE A 114 -15.56 14.65 -16.45
CA PHE A 114 -15.39 13.32 -15.85
C PHE A 114 -15.65 12.19 -16.83
N ALA A 115 -14.86 11.13 -16.73
CA ALA A 115 -14.98 9.93 -17.56
C ALA A 115 -16.37 9.27 -17.47
N PHE A 116 -17.01 9.30 -16.30
CA PHE A 116 -18.35 8.75 -16.10
C PHE A 116 -19.50 9.65 -16.56
N TYR A 117 -19.23 10.89 -17.01
CA TYR A 117 -20.29 11.82 -17.37
C TYR A 117 -21.25 11.32 -18.45
N PRO A 118 -20.83 10.60 -19.52
CA PRO A 118 -21.77 10.06 -20.50
C PRO A 118 -22.82 9.13 -19.89
N GLN A 119 -22.43 8.32 -18.89
CA GLN A 119 -23.35 7.44 -18.16
C GLN A 119 -24.24 8.26 -17.22
N LEU A 120 -23.67 9.20 -16.47
CA LEU A 120 -24.42 10.08 -15.57
C LEU A 120 -25.49 10.88 -16.34
N LYS A 121 -25.12 11.46 -17.48
CA LYS A 121 -26.00 12.29 -18.30
C LYS A 121 -27.26 11.55 -18.78
N GLN A 122 -27.19 10.23 -18.97
CA GLN A 122 -28.36 9.42 -19.35
C GLN A 122 -29.35 9.23 -18.20
N LEU A 123 -28.90 9.45 -16.96
CA LEU A 123 -29.69 9.27 -15.74
C LEU A 123 -30.29 10.58 -15.21
N LEU A 124 -29.90 11.72 -15.79
CA LEU A 124 -30.39 13.04 -15.39
C LEU A 124 -31.69 13.38 -16.15
N GLU A 125 -32.74 13.72 -15.39
CA GLU A 125 -34.01 14.22 -15.89
C GLU A 125 -34.04 15.75 -15.95
N SER A 126 -33.20 16.42 -15.16
CA SER A 126 -33.05 17.87 -15.12
C SER A 126 -31.58 18.32 -15.08
N THR A 127 -31.35 19.62 -15.08
CA THR A 127 -30.01 20.25 -14.88
C THR A 127 -29.79 20.66 -13.43
N SER A 128 -30.53 20.08 -12.49
CA SER A 128 -30.42 20.38 -11.06
C SER A 128 -29.08 19.88 -10.50
N SER A 129 -28.37 20.75 -9.79
CA SER A 129 -27.15 20.39 -9.06
C SER A 129 -27.37 19.25 -8.07
N ARG A 130 -28.53 19.24 -7.38
CA ARG A 130 -28.88 18.22 -6.40
C ARG A 130 -29.02 16.85 -7.07
N GLU A 131 -29.75 16.80 -8.18
CA GLU A 131 -29.95 15.57 -8.94
C GLU A 131 -28.64 15.03 -9.49
N ALA A 132 -27.76 15.90 -10.01
CA ALA A 132 -26.45 15.49 -10.50
C ALA A 132 -25.59 14.84 -9.41
N ILE A 133 -25.63 15.37 -8.19
CA ILE A 133 -24.93 14.80 -7.03
C ILE A 133 -25.60 13.48 -6.60
N GLU A 134 -26.92 13.46 -6.43
CA GLU A 134 -27.67 12.25 -6.02
C GLU A 134 -27.47 11.10 -7.02
N LYS A 135 -27.59 11.36 -8.34
CA LYS A 135 -27.34 10.38 -9.39
C LYS A 135 -25.88 9.96 -9.50
N THR A 136 -24.94 10.70 -8.95
CA THR A 136 -23.54 10.23 -8.84
C THR A 136 -23.40 9.25 -7.68
N LEU A 137 -24.01 9.54 -6.53
CA LEU A 137 -23.75 8.84 -5.28
C LEU A 137 -24.66 7.62 -5.04
N ASN A 138 -25.92 7.71 -5.42
CA ASN A 138 -26.97 6.80 -4.96
C ASN A 138 -27.24 5.65 -5.93
N GLU A 139 -27.91 4.61 -5.43
CA GLU A 139 -28.24 3.37 -6.16
C GLU A 139 -29.14 3.59 -7.38
N ASP A 140 -29.98 4.63 -7.37
CA ASP A 140 -30.83 5.02 -8.51
C ASP A 140 -30.06 5.81 -9.58
N GLY A 141 -28.74 5.92 -9.42
CA GLY A 141 -27.78 6.53 -10.33
C GLY A 141 -26.57 5.63 -10.59
N LEU A 142 -25.36 6.19 -10.51
CA LEU A 142 -24.09 5.46 -10.67
C LEU A 142 -23.67 4.66 -9.43
N ASN A 143 -24.30 4.92 -8.28
CA ASN A 143 -24.02 4.28 -6.99
C ASN A 143 -22.59 4.46 -6.46
N TYR A 144 -21.85 5.49 -6.89
CA TYR A 144 -20.43 5.64 -6.52
C TYR A 144 -20.21 5.92 -5.03
N GLY A 145 -21.24 6.34 -4.30
CA GLY A 145 -21.18 6.54 -2.86
C GLY A 145 -20.96 5.25 -2.07
N GLN A 146 -21.39 4.11 -2.62
CA GLN A 146 -21.32 2.79 -1.97
C GLN A 146 -20.28 1.84 -2.58
N LEU A 147 -19.76 2.15 -3.77
CA LEU A 147 -18.80 1.28 -4.45
C LEU A 147 -17.35 1.47 -3.94
N PRO A 148 -16.51 0.44 -4.01
CA PRO A 148 -15.07 0.59 -3.83
C PRO A 148 -14.47 1.30 -5.04
N LYS A 149 -13.32 1.95 -4.88
CA LYS A 149 -12.64 2.68 -5.97
C LYS A 149 -12.37 1.82 -7.20
N ALA A 150 -12.13 0.52 -6.99
CA ALA A 150 -11.96 -0.47 -8.06
C ALA A 150 -13.07 -0.43 -9.12
N LEU A 151 -14.31 -0.14 -8.69
CA LEU A 151 -15.50 -0.19 -9.54
C LEU A 151 -15.92 1.17 -10.11
N ILE A 152 -15.17 2.24 -9.83
CA ILE A 152 -15.43 3.59 -10.33
C ILE A 152 -14.73 3.79 -11.67
N THR A 153 -15.45 4.42 -12.60
CA THR A 153 -14.91 4.82 -13.90
C THR A 153 -13.94 5.99 -13.73
N PHE A 154 -12.66 5.76 -14.00
CA PHE A 154 -11.60 6.76 -13.86
C PHE A 154 -11.27 7.42 -15.19
N HIS A 155 -11.30 6.66 -16.28
CA HIS A 155 -10.78 7.10 -17.56
C HIS A 155 -11.79 6.92 -18.68
N ARG A 156 -11.67 7.79 -19.69
CA ARG A 156 -12.40 7.69 -20.94
C ARG A 156 -11.48 8.00 -22.10
N GLU A 157 -11.41 7.09 -23.07
CA GLU A 157 -10.66 7.27 -24.31
C GLU A 157 -11.59 7.04 -25.50
N GLY A 158 -11.93 8.13 -26.20
CA GLY A 158 -12.98 8.10 -27.20
C GLY A 158 -14.34 7.74 -26.56
N GLU A 159 -14.96 6.67 -27.06
CA GLU A 159 -16.24 6.15 -26.55
C GLU A 159 -16.04 5.14 -25.42
N GLU A 160 -14.82 4.64 -25.19
CA GLU A 160 -14.55 3.65 -24.16
C GLU A 160 -14.32 4.32 -22.81
N SER A 161 -15.04 3.85 -21.79
CA SER A 161 -14.85 4.26 -20.41
C SER A 161 -14.36 3.07 -19.59
N ARG A 162 -13.36 3.29 -18.74
CA ARG A 162 -12.70 2.22 -17.98
C ARG A 162 -12.72 2.51 -16.49
N LYS A 163 -12.96 1.44 -15.75
CA LYS A 163 -12.90 1.43 -14.28
C LYS A 163 -11.46 1.34 -13.81
N ALA A 164 -11.18 1.80 -12.60
CA ALA A 164 -9.85 1.70 -12.01
C ALA A 164 -9.30 0.26 -12.08
N ILE A 165 -10.14 -0.76 -11.83
CA ILE A 165 -9.71 -2.16 -11.89
C ILE A 165 -9.25 -2.62 -13.29
N GLU A 166 -9.85 -2.10 -14.36
CA GLU A 166 -9.47 -2.43 -15.74
C GLU A 166 -8.10 -1.85 -16.09
N GLU A 167 -7.78 -0.66 -15.59
CA GLU A 167 -6.46 -0.07 -15.77
C GLU A 167 -5.36 -0.93 -15.14
N HIS A 168 -5.65 -1.67 -14.06
CA HIS A 168 -4.69 -2.61 -13.50
C HIS A 168 -4.40 -3.80 -14.41
N PHE A 169 -5.36 -4.26 -15.23
CA PHE A 169 -5.11 -5.29 -16.25
C PHE A 169 -4.17 -4.74 -17.31
N LEU A 170 -4.45 -3.54 -17.84
CA LEU A 170 -3.65 -2.92 -18.88
C LEU A 170 -2.21 -2.62 -18.44
N GLU A 171 -2.04 -2.09 -17.23
CA GLU A 171 -0.71 -1.91 -16.64
C GLU A 171 0.04 -3.24 -16.47
N THR A 172 -0.65 -4.33 -16.11
CA THR A 172 -0.03 -5.65 -15.92
C THR A 172 0.63 -6.13 -17.21
N ILE A 173 -0.02 -5.91 -18.36
CA ILE A 173 0.54 -6.22 -19.68
C ILE A 173 1.92 -5.56 -19.86
N SER A 174 2.07 -4.32 -19.38
CA SER A 174 3.28 -3.53 -19.58
C SER A 174 4.49 -4.12 -18.84
N TYR A 175 4.38 -4.50 -17.56
CA TYR A 175 5.55 -4.84 -16.74
C TYR A 175 5.44 -6.12 -15.89
N ALA A 176 4.25 -6.70 -15.74
CA ALA A 176 4.01 -7.85 -14.86
C ALA A 176 3.39 -9.06 -15.58
N TYR A 177 3.37 -9.04 -16.91
CA TYR A 177 3.03 -10.18 -17.75
C TYR A 177 4.27 -11.03 -18.00
N SER A 178 4.26 -12.32 -17.67
CA SER A 178 5.40 -13.24 -17.74
C SER A 178 4.93 -14.66 -18.03
N ASP A 179 5.71 -15.50 -18.70
CA ASP A 179 5.37 -16.90 -19.02
C ASP A 179 3.96 -17.06 -19.62
N LYS A 180 3.59 -16.09 -20.47
CA LYS A 180 2.32 -16.00 -21.19
C LYS A 180 1.08 -15.78 -20.33
N ASP A 181 1.20 -15.39 -19.06
CA ASP A 181 0.06 -14.91 -18.27
C ASP A 181 0.35 -13.62 -17.47
N GLY A 182 -0.71 -12.89 -17.16
CA GLY A 182 -0.71 -11.76 -16.25
C GLY A 182 -1.34 -12.17 -14.93
N ARG A 183 -0.55 -12.27 -13.86
CA ARG A 183 -1.05 -12.69 -12.55
C ARG A 183 -1.33 -11.47 -11.67
N ILE A 184 -2.58 -11.28 -11.28
CA ILE A 184 -3.03 -10.15 -10.47
C ILE A 184 -3.72 -10.68 -9.21
N HIS A 185 -3.34 -10.13 -8.06
CA HIS A 185 -3.99 -10.41 -6.79
C HIS A 185 -4.61 -9.13 -6.24
N PHE A 186 -5.93 -9.13 -6.00
CA PHE A 186 -6.63 -8.01 -5.38
C PHE A 186 -6.97 -8.32 -3.93
N THR A 187 -6.65 -7.42 -3.01
CA THR A 187 -7.26 -7.46 -1.67
C THR A 187 -8.55 -6.66 -1.69
N VAL A 188 -9.68 -7.28 -1.38
CA VAL A 188 -11.01 -6.66 -1.47
C VAL A 188 -11.74 -6.75 -0.14
N SER A 189 -12.81 -5.97 0.02
CA SER A 189 -13.72 -6.16 1.14
C SER A 189 -14.74 -7.25 0.81
N GLU A 190 -15.20 -7.98 1.83
CA GLU A 190 -16.17 -9.07 1.67
C GLU A 190 -17.45 -8.59 0.97
N ASN A 191 -17.95 -7.41 1.34
CA ASN A 191 -19.15 -6.79 0.77
C ASN A 191 -19.06 -6.50 -0.73
N HIS A 192 -17.86 -6.47 -1.31
CA HIS A 192 -17.66 -6.15 -2.73
C HIS A 192 -16.97 -7.28 -3.51
N LEU A 193 -16.69 -8.42 -2.87
CA LEU A 193 -15.98 -9.53 -3.48
C LEU A 193 -16.68 -10.05 -4.73
N GLU A 194 -17.99 -10.31 -4.65
CA GLU A 194 -18.78 -10.85 -5.78
C GLU A 194 -18.82 -9.88 -6.97
N ALA A 195 -19.08 -8.59 -6.71
CA ALA A 195 -19.10 -7.57 -7.75
C ALA A 195 -17.71 -7.39 -8.42
N ILE A 196 -16.63 -7.50 -7.67
CA ILE A 196 -15.27 -7.43 -8.18
C ILE A 196 -14.90 -8.70 -8.98
N GLN A 197 -15.30 -9.89 -8.51
CA GLN A 197 -15.09 -11.13 -9.25
C GLN A 197 -15.78 -11.09 -10.61
N GLN A 198 -17.04 -10.64 -10.65
CA GLN A 198 -17.81 -10.55 -11.89
C GLN A 198 -17.14 -9.62 -12.91
N ILE A 199 -16.71 -8.42 -12.51
CA ILE A 199 -16.03 -7.50 -13.45
C ILE A 199 -14.68 -8.08 -13.91
N CYS A 200 -13.94 -8.78 -13.04
CA CYS A 200 -12.70 -9.42 -13.45
C CYS A 200 -12.93 -10.55 -14.45
N ASP A 201 -13.99 -11.35 -14.30
CA ASP A 201 -14.36 -12.39 -15.26
C ASP A 201 -14.75 -11.80 -16.61
N ASP A 202 -15.47 -10.68 -16.62
CA ASP A 202 -15.83 -9.97 -17.84
C ASP A 202 -14.59 -9.37 -18.53
N LEU A 203 -13.64 -8.83 -17.77
CA LEU A 203 -12.36 -8.34 -18.28
C LEU A 203 -11.49 -9.47 -18.82
N LYS A 204 -11.43 -10.61 -18.14
CA LYS A 204 -10.73 -11.80 -18.63
C LYS A 204 -11.27 -12.22 -20.00
N LYS A 205 -12.59 -12.30 -20.15
CA LYS A 205 -13.24 -12.60 -21.45
C LYS A 205 -12.95 -11.51 -22.49
N LYS A 206 -12.94 -10.23 -22.10
CA LYS A 206 -12.62 -9.12 -23.00
C LYS A 206 -11.23 -9.27 -23.64
N TYR A 207 -10.24 -9.76 -22.89
CA TYR A 207 -8.85 -9.86 -23.34
C TYR A 207 -8.40 -11.29 -23.76
N GLU A 208 -9.26 -12.30 -23.63
CA GLU A 208 -8.89 -13.72 -23.74
C GLU A 208 -8.25 -14.13 -25.08
N ASN A 209 -8.56 -13.43 -26.17
CA ASN A 209 -8.05 -13.75 -27.50
C ASN A 209 -6.55 -13.44 -27.65
N ASP A 210 -6.05 -12.45 -26.93
CA ASP A 210 -4.67 -11.95 -27.06
C ASP A 210 -3.85 -12.21 -25.79
N LEU A 211 -4.50 -12.29 -24.63
CA LEU A 211 -3.87 -12.27 -23.32
C LEU A 211 -4.57 -13.24 -22.37
N GLN A 212 -3.79 -13.84 -21.47
CA GLN A 212 -4.30 -14.70 -20.41
C GLN A 212 -4.04 -14.05 -19.05
N PHE A 213 -5.03 -14.10 -18.17
CA PHE A 213 -4.90 -13.53 -16.83
C PHE A 213 -5.33 -14.53 -15.76
N GLU A 214 -4.46 -14.70 -14.77
CA GLU A 214 -4.79 -15.32 -13.49
C GLU A 214 -5.15 -14.21 -12.51
N VAL A 215 -6.39 -14.20 -12.03
CA VAL A 215 -6.86 -13.19 -11.07
C VAL A 215 -7.31 -13.89 -9.81
N THR A 216 -6.69 -13.53 -8.69
CA THR A 216 -7.00 -14.06 -7.36
C THR A 216 -7.40 -12.95 -6.41
N PHE A 217 -8.08 -13.32 -5.34
CA PHE A 217 -8.64 -12.39 -4.38
C PHE A 217 -8.32 -12.85 -2.96
N SER A 218 -8.15 -11.89 -2.07
CA SER A 218 -8.17 -12.14 -0.63
C SER A 218 -8.92 -11.03 0.08
N THR A 219 -9.44 -11.33 1.27
CA THR A 219 -10.08 -10.36 2.15
C THR A 219 -9.22 -10.14 3.39
N GLN A 220 -9.43 -9.03 4.07
CA GLN A 220 -8.80 -8.82 5.36
C GLN A 220 -9.36 -9.84 6.36
N LYS A 221 -8.48 -10.64 6.98
CA LYS A 221 -8.90 -11.65 7.95
C LYS A 221 -9.31 -11.01 9.27
N GLU A 222 -10.42 -11.46 9.85
CA GLU A 222 -10.86 -11.04 11.18
C GLU A 222 -9.82 -11.32 12.29
N SER A 223 -8.92 -12.28 12.06
CA SER A 223 -7.80 -12.58 12.97
C SER A 223 -6.79 -11.44 13.11
N THR A 224 -6.84 -10.45 12.21
CA THR A 224 -6.02 -9.23 12.28
C THR A 224 -6.71 -8.10 13.03
N ASN A 225 -7.95 -8.30 13.49
CA ASN A 225 -8.68 -7.29 14.24
C ASN A 225 -8.02 -7.06 15.60
N THR A 226 -8.07 -5.81 16.05
CA THR A 226 -7.54 -5.40 17.36
C THR A 226 -8.66 -5.09 18.32
N VAL A 227 -8.46 -5.42 19.60
CA VAL A 227 -9.42 -5.07 20.65
C VAL A 227 -9.49 -3.54 20.82
N ALA A 228 -10.70 -3.01 20.94
CA ALA A 228 -10.91 -1.63 21.36
C ALA A 228 -10.87 -1.53 22.88
N VAL A 229 -10.20 -0.50 23.41
CA VAL A 229 -10.11 -0.23 24.85
C VAL A 229 -10.63 1.15 25.20
N TYR A 230 -11.12 1.35 26.42
CA TYR A 230 -11.40 2.68 26.93
C TYR A 230 -10.10 3.45 27.22
N SER A 231 -10.20 4.73 27.55
CA SER A 231 -9.05 5.57 27.89
C SER A 231 -8.16 4.99 29.01
N ASP A 232 -8.74 4.22 29.93
CA ASP A 232 -8.06 3.52 31.03
C ASP A 232 -7.44 2.16 30.64
N ASN A 233 -7.45 1.81 29.34
CA ASN A 233 -6.98 0.54 28.78
C ASN A 233 -7.84 -0.70 29.13
N SER A 234 -9.03 -0.52 29.72
CA SER A 234 -9.96 -1.64 29.90
C SER A 234 -10.65 -2.00 28.57
N PRO A 235 -10.80 -3.30 28.22
CA PRO A 235 -11.46 -3.70 26.99
C PRO A 235 -12.92 -3.23 26.90
N VAL A 236 -13.32 -2.71 25.74
CA VAL A 236 -14.69 -2.29 25.47
C VAL A 236 -15.56 -3.51 25.25
N GLN A 237 -16.72 -3.55 25.92
CA GLN A 237 -17.74 -4.55 25.72
C GLN A 237 -19.02 -3.92 25.15
N ASN A 238 -19.73 -4.64 24.29
CA ASN A 238 -21.05 -4.25 23.83
C ASN A 238 -22.13 -4.58 24.88
N GLU A 239 -23.39 -4.28 24.57
CA GLU A 239 -24.53 -4.53 25.47
C GLU A 239 -24.73 -6.02 25.79
N ASP A 240 -24.28 -6.91 24.90
CA ASP A 240 -24.33 -8.36 25.05
C ASP A 240 -23.12 -8.95 25.83
N GLY A 241 -22.17 -8.10 26.25
CA GLY A 241 -20.96 -8.50 26.97
C GLY A 241 -19.81 -9.02 26.10
N GLU A 242 -19.97 -9.02 24.77
CA GLU A 242 -18.91 -9.38 23.82
C GLU A 242 -17.88 -8.25 23.71
N LEU A 243 -16.61 -8.62 23.51
CA LEU A 243 -15.52 -7.68 23.28
C LEU A 243 -15.68 -6.98 21.93
N MET A 244 -15.40 -5.67 21.90
CA MET A 244 -15.40 -4.91 20.66
C MET A 244 -14.05 -5.02 19.96
N PHE A 245 -14.08 -5.47 18.71
CA PHE A 245 -12.92 -5.51 17.82
C PHE A 245 -13.04 -4.51 16.68
N ARG A 246 -11.91 -4.01 16.20
CA ARG A 246 -11.81 -3.09 15.06
C ARG A 246 -10.81 -3.64 14.03
N PRO A 247 -10.99 -3.35 12.73
CA PRO A 247 -10.00 -3.74 11.72
C PRO A 247 -8.62 -3.20 12.04
N GLY A 248 -7.59 -4.04 11.95
CA GLY A 248 -6.19 -3.71 12.27
C GLY A 248 -5.49 -2.76 11.29
N GLY A 249 -6.22 -2.09 10.39
CA GLY A 249 -5.67 -1.15 9.41
C GLY A 249 -4.86 -1.82 8.29
N HIS A 250 -4.03 -1.03 7.60
CA HIS A 250 -3.24 -1.48 6.43
C HIS A 250 -2.17 -2.52 6.78
N GLY A 251 -1.84 -2.70 8.06
CA GLY A 251 -0.91 -3.74 8.51
C GLY A 251 -1.43 -5.16 8.37
N ALA A 252 -2.75 -5.32 8.26
CA ALA A 252 -3.37 -6.61 7.98
C ALA A 252 -3.06 -7.14 6.57
N LEU A 253 -2.56 -6.31 5.66
CA LEU A 253 -2.18 -6.74 4.31
C LEU A 253 -0.94 -7.65 4.32
N LEU A 254 -0.15 -7.69 5.41
CA LEU A 254 1.01 -8.58 5.50
C LEU A 254 0.57 -10.05 5.44
N ASP A 255 -0.54 -10.40 6.09
CA ASP A 255 -1.15 -11.74 5.98
C ASP A 255 -1.45 -12.10 4.53
N ASN A 256 -2.12 -11.20 3.81
CA ASN A 256 -2.48 -11.40 2.41
C ASN A 256 -1.22 -11.54 1.53
N LEU A 257 -0.21 -10.69 1.75
CA LEU A 257 1.06 -10.76 1.02
C LEU A 257 1.83 -12.06 1.32
N ASN A 258 1.80 -12.51 2.57
CA ASN A 258 2.46 -13.75 3.02
C ASN A 258 1.83 -15.02 2.44
N GLU A 259 0.64 -14.94 1.84
CA GLU A 259 0.00 -16.05 1.13
C GLU A 259 0.40 -16.12 -0.36
N ILE A 260 0.90 -15.01 -0.94
CA ILE A 260 1.24 -14.95 -2.36
C ILE A 260 2.45 -15.81 -2.68
N ASN A 261 2.26 -16.88 -3.45
CA ASN A 261 3.36 -17.71 -3.92
C ASN A 261 3.90 -17.17 -5.26
N ALA A 262 4.94 -16.34 -5.16
CA ALA A 262 5.64 -15.75 -6.29
C ALA A 262 7.04 -15.34 -5.84
N GLN A 263 7.97 -15.22 -6.80
CA GLN A 263 9.32 -14.75 -6.54
C GLN A 263 9.34 -13.22 -6.43
N MET A 264 8.71 -12.57 -7.40
CA MET A 264 8.66 -11.12 -7.53
C MET A 264 7.22 -10.61 -7.40
N ILE A 265 7.02 -9.61 -6.55
CA ILE A 265 5.69 -9.04 -6.30
C ILE A 265 5.73 -7.53 -6.53
N PHE A 266 4.94 -7.04 -7.47
CA PHE A 266 4.69 -5.61 -7.66
C PHE A 266 3.53 -5.18 -6.77
N ILE A 267 3.71 -4.14 -5.95
CA ILE A 267 2.67 -3.60 -5.08
C ILE A 267 2.32 -2.19 -5.53
N LYS A 268 1.03 -1.96 -5.84
CA LYS A 268 0.50 -0.65 -6.23
C LYS A 268 -0.96 -0.52 -5.79
N ASN A 269 -1.34 0.61 -5.20
CA ASN A 269 -2.73 0.85 -4.77
C ASN A 269 -3.70 0.95 -5.96
N ILE A 270 -4.95 0.52 -5.74
CA ILE A 270 -6.04 0.54 -6.73
C ILE A 270 -6.32 1.91 -7.35
N ASP A 271 -6.02 2.98 -6.60
CA ASP A 271 -6.36 4.36 -6.97
C ASP A 271 -5.21 5.09 -7.67
N ASN A 272 -4.02 4.49 -7.73
CA ASN A 272 -2.88 5.04 -8.45
C ASN A 272 -2.80 4.41 -9.84
N VAL A 273 -3.59 4.94 -10.78
CA VAL A 273 -3.62 4.51 -12.19
C VAL A 273 -3.66 5.74 -13.08
N CYS A 274 -3.31 5.57 -14.35
CA CYS A 274 -3.28 6.65 -15.33
C CYS A 274 -3.85 6.17 -16.67
N LEU A 275 -4.12 7.10 -17.58
CA LEU A 275 -4.54 6.79 -18.95
C LEU A 275 -3.55 5.89 -19.70
N SER A 276 -4.07 5.18 -20.70
CA SER A 276 -3.30 4.16 -21.45
C SER A 276 -2.07 4.73 -22.15
N LYS A 277 -2.14 5.98 -22.62
CA LYS A 277 -1.00 6.73 -23.20
C LYS A 277 0.23 6.77 -22.29
N TRP A 278 0.05 6.65 -20.98
CA TRP A 278 1.13 6.67 -19.98
C TRP A 278 1.62 5.28 -19.56
N HIS A 279 0.89 4.19 -19.89
CA HIS A 279 1.20 2.85 -19.39
C HIS A 279 2.60 2.38 -19.78
N LYS A 280 3.01 2.56 -21.04
CA LYS A 280 4.35 2.17 -21.50
C LYS A 280 5.45 2.91 -20.72
N LYS A 281 5.34 4.24 -20.64
CA LYS A 281 6.32 5.09 -19.96
C LYS A 281 6.40 4.79 -18.47
N ASN A 282 5.26 4.57 -17.81
CA ASN A 282 5.23 4.15 -16.41
C ASN A 282 5.76 2.72 -16.23
N GLY A 283 5.52 1.85 -17.20
CA GLY A 283 6.06 0.49 -17.26
C GLY A 283 7.58 0.45 -17.28
N GLU A 284 8.23 1.33 -18.05
CA GLU A 284 9.71 1.45 -18.08
C GLU A 284 10.29 1.67 -16.67
N TYR A 285 9.67 2.52 -15.84
CA TYR A 285 10.10 2.69 -14.45
C TYR A 285 9.84 1.45 -13.58
N LYS A 286 8.79 0.66 -13.84
CA LYS A 286 8.57 -0.61 -13.15
C LYS A 286 9.64 -1.63 -13.49
N GLU A 287 10.00 -1.73 -14.77
CA GLU A 287 11.07 -2.59 -15.27
C GLU A 287 12.43 -2.18 -14.69
N LEU A 288 12.68 -0.86 -14.56
CA LEU A 288 13.85 -0.32 -13.86
C LEU A 288 13.91 -0.80 -12.40
N LEU A 289 12.83 -0.61 -11.63
CA LEU A 289 12.78 -1.02 -10.23
C LEU A 289 12.97 -2.54 -10.08
N ALA A 290 12.35 -3.33 -10.96
CA ALA A 290 12.49 -4.79 -10.99
C ALA A 290 13.92 -5.23 -11.36
N GLY A 291 14.53 -4.58 -12.35
CA GLY A 291 15.93 -4.80 -12.72
C GLY A 291 16.87 -4.50 -11.56
N ARG A 292 16.61 -3.40 -10.84
CA ARG A 292 17.40 -3.05 -9.65
C ARG A 292 17.23 -4.06 -8.52
N LEU A 293 16.02 -4.56 -8.31
CA LEU A 293 15.73 -5.61 -7.33
C LEU A 293 16.50 -6.90 -7.65
N LEU A 294 16.52 -7.33 -8.92
CA LEU A 294 17.29 -8.50 -9.36
C LEU A 294 18.79 -8.32 -9.13
N GLU A 295 19.35 -7.16 -9.50
CA GLU A 295 20.75 -6.88 -9.24
C GLU A 295 21.07 -6.87 -7.73
N MET A 296 20.16 -6.35 -6.91
CA MET A 296 20.30 -6.38 -5.46
C MET A 296 20.30 -7.81 -4.91
N ARG A 297 19.40 -8.66 -5.39
CA ARG A 297 19.33 -10.09 -5.07
C ARG A 297 20.63 -10.81 -5.42
N GLU A 298 21.12 -10.66 -6.65
CA GLU A 298 22.34 -11.35 -7.11
C GLU A 298 23.57 -10.94 -6.30
N ASN A 299 23.67 -9.66 -5.93
CA ASN A 299 24.74 -9.17 -5.06
C ASN A 299 24.68 -9.81 -3.67
N ILE A 300 23.49 -9.95 -3.09
CA ILE A 300 23.29 -10.63 -1.80
C ILE A 300 23.67 -12.09 -1.91
N HIS A 301 23.19 -12.80 -2.93
CA HIS A 301 23.48 -14.22 -3.15
C HIS A 301 24.98 -14.46 -3.36
N THR A 302 25.66 -13.57 -4.09
CA THR A 302 27.11 -13.61 -4.26
C THR A 302 27.86 -13.51 -2.92
N LEU A 303 27.41 -12.64 -2.01
CA LEU A 303 27.99 -12.53 -0.67
C LEU A 303 27.75 -13.79 0.16
N LEU A 304 26.50 -14.31 0.16
CA LEU A 304 26.12 -15.52 0.90
C LEU A 304 26.88 -16.76 0.41
N ASN A 305 27.00 -16.95 -0.89
CA ASN A 305 27.77 -18.05 -1.48
C ASN A 305 29.27 -17.96 -1.16
N GLY A 306 29.79 -16.75 -0.95
CA GLY A 306 31.18 -16.52 -0.58
C GLY A 306 31.54 -16.93 0.85
N LEU A 307 30.56 -17.13 1.73
CA LEU A 307 30.78 -17.39 3.17
C LEU A 307 31.47 -18.73 3.46
N ILE A 308 31.59 -19.60 2.47
CA ILE A 308 32.39 -20.83 2.54
C ILE A 308 33.89 -20.56 2.73
N HIS A 309 34.35 -19.32 2.50
CA HIS A 309 35.74 -18.91 2.64
C HIS A 309 35.89 -17.75 3.64
N PRO A 310 36.98 -17.70 4.44
CA PRO A 310 37.24 -16.58 5.36
C PRO A 310 37.27 -15.21 4.69
N SER A 311 37.78 -15.13 3.45
CA SER A 311 37.79 -13.89 2.67
C SER A 311 36.40 -13.42 2.25
N GLY A 312 35.45 -14.35 2.06
CA GLY A 312 34.05 -14.02 1.79
C GLY A 312 33.35 -13.46 3.03
N ILE A 313 33.63 -14.00 4.21
CA ILE A 313 33.17 -13.47 5.50
C ILE A 313 33.67 -12.02 5.65
N GLU A 314 34.98 -11.77 5.48
CA GLU A 314 35.55 -10.42 5.59
C GLU A 314 34.89 -9.44 4.61
N LYS A 315 34.70 -9.86 3.35
CA LYS A 315 34.04 -9.04 2.33
C LYS A 315 32.60 -8.70 2.72
N ALA A 316 31.82 -9.69 3.16
CA ALA A 316 30.42 -9.49 3.54
C ALA A 316 30.29 -8.65 4.82
N SER A 317 31.13 -8.89 5.83
CA SER A 317 31.24 -8.07 7.03
C SER A 317 31.50 -6.61 6.71
N LYS A 318 32.42 -6.33 5.78
CA LYS A 318 32.69 -4.96 5.33
C LYS A 318 31.47 -4.31 4.67
N VAL A 319 30.81 -5.02 3.75
CA VAL A 319 29.58 -4.51 3.09
C VAL A 319 28.49 -4.22 4.12
N ILE A 320 28.31 -5.10 5.10
CA ILE A 320 27.31 -4.93 6.16
C ILE A 320 27.62 -3.72 7.03
N HIS A 321 28.89 -3.57 7.44
CA HIS A 321 29.33 -2.44 8.23
C HIS A 321 29.15 -1.12 7.49
N ASP A 322 29.59 -1.03 6.24
CA ASP A 322 29.48 0.19 5.44
C ASP A 322 28.02 0.60 5.25
N ARG A 323 27.13 -0.37 5.00
CA ARG A 323 25.70 -0.12 4.74
C ARG A 323 24.91 0.18 6.03
N TRP A 324 24.96 -0.69 7.03
CA TRP A 324 24.09 -0.62 8.23
C TRP A 324 24.81 -0.21 9.52
N GLY A 325 26.14 -0.09 9.51
CA GLY A 325 26.94 0.18 10.71
C GLY A 325 27.07 -1.01 11.66
N ILE A 326 26.64 -2.21 11.23
CA ILE A 326 26.64 -3.41 12.07
C ILE A 326 27.99 -4.13 11.94
N GLN A 327 28.58 -4.54 13.06
CA GLN A 327 29.75 -5.41 13.06
C GLN A 327 29.31 -6.87 13.15
N VAL A 328 29.81 -7.69 12.22
CA VAL A 328 29.59 -9.14 12.19
C VAL A 328 30.90 -9.84 11.86
N ASN A 329 31.11 -11.01 12.48
CA ASN A 329 32.38 -11.74 12.39
C ASN A 329 32.18 -13.20 11.95
N THR A 330 30.93 -13.68 11.92
CA THR A 330 30.61 -15.07 11.61
C THR A 330 29.66 -15.18 10.41
N ALA A 331 29.70 -16.33 9.72
CA ALA A 331 28.78 -16.61 8.62
C ALA A 331 27.31 -16.60 9.08
N GLU A 332 27.00 -17.09 10.28
CA GLU A 332 25.65 -17.11 10.83
C GLU A 332 25.09 -15.69 11.05
N GLU A 333 25.87 -14.79 11.66
CA GLU A 333 25.48 -13.38 11.81
C GLU A 333 25.23 -12.72 10.45
N ILE A 334 26.08 -13.01 9.45
CA ILE A 334 25.95 -12.46 8.10
C ILE A 334 24.68 -12.97 7.42
N ILE A 335 24.39 -14.27 7.51
CA ILE A 335 23.17 -14.88 6.95
C ILE A 335 21.94 -14.23 7.56
N ASN A 336 21.90 -14.07 8.88
CA ASN A 336 20.77 -13.42 9.58
C ASN A 336 20.53 -11.96 9.11
N ILE A 337 21.58 -11.27 8.64
CA ILE A 337 21.48 -9.89 8.13
C ILE A 337 21.19 -9.84 6.63
N LEU A 338 21.63 -10.81 5.83
CA LEU A 338 21.53 -10.71 4.37
C LEU A 338 20.41 -11.56 3.78
N ASP A 339 20.09 -12.70 4.38
CA ASP A 339 19.07 -13.63 3.88
C ASP A 339 17.69 -13.24 4.42
N ARG A 340 17.18 -12.14 3.86
CA ARG A 340 15.91 -11.51 4.25
C ARG A 340 15.12 -11.11 3.00
N PRO A 341 13.79 -10.92 3.11
CA PRO A 341 13.00 -10.31 2.07
C PRO A 341 13.57 -8.95 1.66
N ILE A 342 13.51 -8.65 0.37
CA ILE A 342 14.05 -7.42 -0.17
C ILE A 342 13.00 -6.63 -0.95
N ARG A 343 13.15 -5.31 -0.97
CA ARG A 343 12.27 -4.42 -1.72
C ARG A 343 13.02 -3.23 -2.32
N VAL A 344 12.61 -2.86 -3.52
CA VAL A 344 12.98 -1.61 -4.17
C VAL A 344 11.72 -0.76 -4.27
N CYS A 345 11.79 0.46 -3.76
CA CYS A 345 10.64 1.37 -3.72
C CYS A 345 10.91 2.62 -4.57
N GLY A 346 10.02 2.89 -5.52
CA GLY A 346 10.03 4.14 -6.27
C GLY A 346 9.65 5.31 -5.36
N MET A 347 10.38 6.41 -5.43
CA MET A 347 10.18 7.63 -4.66
C MET A 347 9.98 8.80 -5.61
N VAL A 348 8.90 9.56 -5.43
CA VAL A 348 8.65 10.78 -6.22
C VAL A 348 9.07 12.01 -5.45
N LYS A 349 9.37 13.11 -6.14
CA LYS A 349 9.63 14.39 -5.48
C LYS A 349 8.44 14.81 -4.64
N ASN A 350 8.70 15.28 -3.42
CA ASN A 350 7.66 15.74 -2.53
C ASN A 350 7.14 17.11 -3.01
N THR A 351 5.84 17.18 -3.31
CA THR A 351 5.15 18.41 -3.72
C THR A 351 4.29 19.01 -2.60
N GLY A 352 4.46 18.52 -1.37
CA GLY A 352 3.63 18.89 -0.20
C GLY A 352 2.41 17.98 0.00
N ALA A 353 2.36 16.83 -0.69
CA ALA A 353 1.30 15.86 -0.52
C ALA A 353 1.32 15.24 0.89
N PRO A 354 0.17 15.07 1.56
CA PRO A 354 0.11 14.43 2.86
C PRO A 354 0.43 12.93 2.74
N GLY A 355 1.31 12.43 3.60
CA GLY A 355 1.66 11.02 3.67
C GLY A 355 3.10 10.79 4.15
N GLY A 356 3.60 9.57 3.94
CA GLY A 356 4.92 9.15 4.38
C GLY A 356 6.04 9.44 3.38
N GLY A 357 7.28 9.43 3.88
CA GLY A 357 8.48 9.67 3.09
C GLY A 357 9.61 8.69 3.42
N PRO A 358 10.67 8.68 2.61
CA PRO A 358 11.84 7.85 2.85
C PRO A 358 12.81 8.51 3.85
N PHE A 359 13.19 7.79 4.90
CA PHE A 359 14.11 8.27 5.94
C PHE A 359 15.19 7.25 6.28
N TRP A 360 16.32 7.76 6.76
CA TRP A 360 17.24 6.97 7.58
C TRP A 360 16.76 7.00 9.03
N VAL A 361 16.61 5.82 9.63
CA VAL A 361 16.11 5.68 11.00
C VAL A 361 17.13 4.95 11.86
N LYS A 362 17.06 5.20 13.17
CA LYS A 362 17.82 4.46 14.17
C LYS A 362 17.00 3.27 14.65
N GLU A 363 17.54 2.08 14.49
CA GLU A 363 16.92 0.85 14.99
C GLU A 363 17.18 0.67 16.50
N GLU A 364 16.38 -0.19 17.14
CA GLU A 364 16.50 -0.51 18.58
C GLU A 364 17.90 -1.02 18.95
N ASN A 365 18.52 -1.82 18.07
CA ASN A 365 19.89 -2.32 18.25
C ASN A 365 20.98 -1.28 17.96
N GLY A 366 20.61 -0.02 17.70
CA GLY A 366 21.51 1.07 17.38
C GLY A 366 22.02 1.11 15.94
N SER A 367 21.66 0.12 15.11
CA SER A 367 21.97 0.16 13.68
C SER A 367 21.13 1.20 12.95
N ARG A 368 21.48 1.46 11.69
CA ARG A 368 20.72 2.35 10.82
C ARG A 368 20.07 1.59 9.69
N SER A 369 18.85 1.96 9.33
CA SER A 369 18.15 1.40 8.17
C SER A 369 17.42 2.48 7.39
N ARG A 370 16.93 2.12 6.21
CA ARG A 370 16.09 2.96 5.36
C ARG A 370 14.65 2.49 5.51
N GLN A 371 13.77 3.38 5.93
CA GLN A 371 12.36 3.08 6.13
C GLN A 371 11.47 4.09 5.43
N ILE A 372 10.30 3.62 5.01
CA ILE A 372 9.17 4.50 4.69
C ILE A 372 8.52 4.83 6.02
N VAL A 373 8.46 6.12 6.36
CA VAL A 373 7.96 6.60 7.66
C VAL A 373 6.78 7.51 7.45
N GLU A 374 5.71 7.28 8.22
CA GLU A 374 4.53 8.14 8.25
C GLU A 374 4.60 9.13 9.43
N SER A 375 3.90 10.26 9.30
CA SER A 375 3.96 11.33 10.32
C SER A 375 3.46 10.86 11.68
N SER A 376 2.53 9.91 11.71
CA SER A 376 2.00 9.28 12.93
C SER A 376 3.04 8.47 13.71
N GLN A 377 4.16 8.11 13.08
CA GLN A 377 5.23 7.34 13.71
C GLN A 377 6.33 8.23 14.31
N VAL A 378 6.24 9.55 14.15
CA VAL A 378 7.30 10.49 14.55
C VAL A 378 6.76 11.43 15.62
N ASP A 379 7.56 11.69 16.64
CA ASP A 379 7.25 12.73 17.63
C ASP A 379 7.51 14.12 17.01
N LEU A 380 6.47 14.72 16.44
CA LEU A 380 6.54 16.05 15.81
C LEU A 380 6.44 17.20 16.83
N GLU A 381 6.26 16.92 18.11
CA GLU A 381 6.42 17.91 19.18
C GLU A 381 7.90 18.09 19.56
N ASN A 382 8.74 17.10 19.24
CA ASN A 382 10.19 17.23 19.30
C ASN A 382 10.70 18.07 18.10
N GLU A 383 11.23 19.26 18.39
CA GLU A 383 11.69 20.21 17.37
C GLU A 383 12.80 19.65 16.46
N ASP A 384 13.69 18.79 16.96
CA ASP A 384 14.75 18.18 16.14
C ASP A 384 14.15 17.16 15.15
N GLN A 385 13.23 16.31 15.62
CA GLN A 385 12.55 15.33 14.77
C GLN A 385 11.65 16.03 13.74
N LYS A 386 10.95 17.09 14.14
CA LYS A 386 10.15 17.93 13.26
C LYS A 386 10.99 18.62 12.19
N ALA A 387 12.18 19.11 12.54
CA ALA A 387 13.11 19.71 11.58
C ALA A 387 13.59 18.67 10.55
N ILE A 388 13.92 17.46 10.99
CA ILE A 388 14.28 16.34 10.09
C ILE A 388 13.10 15.99 9.17
N TRP A 389 11.90 15.84 9.72
CA TRP A 389 10.68 15.53 8.97
C TRP A 389 10.43 16.55 7.85
N ASN A 390 10.47 17.84 8.19
CA ASN A 390 10.22 18.94 7.25
C ASN A 390 11.31 19.10 6.18
N SER A 391 12.47 18.46 6.34
CA SER A 391 13.55 18.47 5.36
C SER A 391 13.43 17.38 4.27
N ALA A 392 12.39 16.56 4.32
CA ALA A 392 12.16 15.50 3.34
C ALA A 392 11.93 16.05 1.92
N THR A 393 12.72 15.54 0.97
CA THR A 393 12.67 15.95 -0.44
C THR A 393 11.82 15.05 -1.33
N HIS A 394 11.48 13.86 -0.83
CA HIS A 394 10.77 12.82 -1.56
C HIS A 394 9.58 12.28 -0.76
N PHE A 395 8.65 11.66 -1.47
CA PHE A 395 7.40 11.11 -0.99
C PHE A 395 7.27 9.65 -1.44
N ASN A 396 6.63 8.81 -0.63
CA ASN A 396 6.36 7.42 -0.97
C ASN A 396 5.03 7.27 -1.75
N PRO A 397 5.06 6.98 -3.07
CA PRO A 397 3.86 6.75 -3.88
C PRO A 397 3.21 5.38 -3.67
N VAL A 398 3.76 4.52 -2.81
CA VAL A 398 3.42 3.09 -2.71
C VAL A 398 3.63 2.40 -4.07
N ASP A 399 4.85 2.58 -4.58
CA ASP A 399 5.38 1.88 -5.74
C ASP A 399 6.51 0.94 -5.28
N LEU A 400 6.20 -0.34 -5.08
CA LEU A 400 7.17 -1.31 -4.56
C LEU A 400 7.30 -2.50 -5.51
N VAL A 401 8.53 -2.98 -5.63
CA VAL A 401 8.85 -4.30 -6.20
C VAL A 401 9.57 -5.10 -5.11
N CYS A 402 9.03 -6.25 -4.78
CA CYS A 402 9.44 -7.09 -3.65
C CYS A 402 9.96 -8.44 -4.13
N TRP A 403 10.95 -9.00 -3.44
CA TRP A 403 11.40 -10.37 -3.58
C TRP A 403 11.31 -11.09 -2.23
N VAL A 404 10.62 -12.23 -2.22
CA VAL A 404 10.17 -12.89 -0.98
C VAL A 404 10.71 -14.32 -0.80
N GLU A 405 11.70 -14.72 -1.59
CA GLU A 405 12.40 -16.01 -1.43
C GLU A 405 13.82 -15.82 -0.89
N ASN A 406 14.26 -16.78 -0.10
CA ASN A 406 15.61 -16.86 0.45
C ASN A 406 16.63 -17.30 -0.61
N HIS A 407 17.90 -17.29 -0.23
CA HIS A 407 19.00 -17.69 -1.12
C HIS A 407 18.93 -19.14 -1.62
N SER A 408 18.15 -20.00 -0.95
CA SER A 408 17.89 -21.39 -1.33
C SER A 408 16.63 -21.56 -2.20
N GLY A 409 15.89 -20.49 -2.48
CA GLY A 409 14.65 -20.50 -3.26
C GLY A 409 13.40 -20.86 -2.45
N GLU A 410 13.47 -20.82 -1.12
CA GLU A 410 12.31 -21.04 -0.25
C GLU A 410 11.68 -19.71 0.14
N LYS A 411 10.35 -19.65 0.13
CA LYS A 411 9.61 -18.47 0.53
C LYS A 411 9.87 -18.13 2.01
N PHE A 412 10.14 -16.86 2.28
CA PHE A 412 10.21 -16.34 3.64
C PHE A 412 8.84 -16.32 4.31
N ASP A 413 8.82 -16.65 5.60
CA ASP A 413 7.73 -16.27 6.49
C ASP A 413 7.86 -14.77 6.81
N LEU A 414 7.05 -13.95 6.13
CA LEU A 414 7.18 -12.49 6.17
C LEU A 414 6.90 -11.91 7.56
N PHE A 415 6.15 -12.62 8.42
CA PHE A 415 5.91 -12.19 9.80
C PHE A 415 7.18 -12.10 10.64
N LYS A 416 8.21 -12.90 10.31
CA LYS A 416 9.51 -12.87 11.02
C LYS A 416 10.28 -11.56 10.79
N TYR A 417 9.87 -10.76 9.80
CA TYR A 417 10.55 -9.53 9.41
C TYR A 417 9.69 -8.28 9.66
N ARG A 418 8.58 -8.42 10.40
CA ARG A 418 7.76 -7.31 10.91
C ARG A 418 8.34 -6.77 12.21
N ASN A 419 8.23 -5.46 12.43
CA ASN A 419 8.46 -4.88 13.75
C ASN A 419 7.13 -4.77 14.52
N ASP A 420 6.92 -5.70 15.45
CA ASP A 420 5.71 -5.78 16.28
C ASP A 420 5.58 -4.64 17.30
N ASN A 421 6.68 -3.92 17.61
CA ASN A 421 6.68 -2.78 18.52
C ASN A 421 6.18 -1.50 17.84
N THR A 422 6.02 -1.52 16.51
CA THR A 422 5.43 -0.42 15.76
C THR A 422 3.90 -0.58 15.66
N GLY A 423 3.22 0.50 15.32
CA GLY A 423 1.77 0.55 15.20
C GLY A 423 1.28 1.98 15.39
N PHE A 424 -0.02 2.16 15.48
CA PHE A 424 -0.58 3.47 15.81
C PHE A 424 -1.84 3.31 16.67
N ILE A 425 -1.96 4.13 17.70
CA ILE A 425 -3.16 4.15 18.55
C ILE A 425 -4.05 5.30 18.08
N SER A 426 -5.18 4.95 17.48
CA SER A 426 -6.20 5.90 17.07
C SER A 426 -7.21 6.13 18.18
N HIS A 427 -7.65 7.38 18.34
CA HIS A 427 -8.71 7.77 19.27
C HIS A 427 -10.03 7.94 18.51
N LYS A 428 -11.10 7.30 19.01
CA LYS A 428 -12.45 7.37 18.43
C LYS A 428 -13.47 7.56 19.53
N SER A 429 -14.68 7.99 19.18
CA SER A 429 -15.82 8.01 20.10
C SER A 429 -16.74 6.82 19.82
N TYR A 430 -17.22 6.17 20.88
CA TYR A 430 -18.25 5.13 20.82
C TYR A 430 -19.26 5.34 21.95
N GLN A 431 -20.54 5.48 21.59
CA GLN A 431 -21.64 5.77 22.54
C GLN A 431 -21.34 6.95 23.48
N GLY A 432 -20.69 8.01 22.97
CA GLY A 432 -20.31 9.19 23.75
C GLY A 432 -19.13 9.00 24.71
N LYS A 433 -18.45 7.84 24.67
CA LYS A 433 -17.20 7.59 25.41
C LYS A 433 -16.01 7.53 24.46
N ASP A 434 -14.86 7.99 24.93
CA ASP A 434 -13.61 7.85 24.19
C ASP A 434 -13.10 6.41 24.26
N ILE A 435 -12.74 5.90 23.09
CA ILE A 435 -12.13 4.60 22.91
C ILE A 435 -10.82 4.74 22.13
N LYS A 436 -9.91 3.81 22.36
CA LYS A 436 -8.66 3.65 21.65
C LYS A 436 -8.71 2.38 20.81
N ALA A 437 -8.21 2.45 19.59
CA ALA A 437 -8.07 1.32 18.70
C ALA A 437 -6.64 1.27 18.14
N LEU A 438 -6.04 0.09 18.17
CA LEU A 438 -4.69 -0.16 17.69
C LEU A 438 -4.74 -0.50 16.21
N GLU A 439 -3.96 0.21 15.41
CA GLU A 439 -3.66 -0.18 14.03
C GLU A 439 -2.32 -0.92 14.00
N LEU A 440 -2.32 -2.08 13.35
CA LEU A 440 -1.13 -2.90 13.16
C LEU A 440 -0.09 -2.16 12.30
N PRO A 441 1.20 -2.51 12.40
CA PRO A 441 2.26 -1.98 11.55
C PRO A 441 1.85 -1.95 10.07
N GLY A 442 1.76 -0.77 9.45
CA GLY A 442 1.36 -0.65 8.05
C GLY A 442 2.27 -1.45 7.09
N LEU A 443 1.68 -1.96 6.00
CA LEU A 443 2.33 -2.90 5.09
C LEU A 443 3.74 -2.46 4.66
N TRP A 444 3.87 -1.23 4.16
CA TRP A 444 5.14 -0.70 3.64
C TRP A 444 5.96 0.04 4.70
N ASN A 445 5.51 0.12 5.95
CA ASN A 445 6.28 0.68 7.05
C ASN A 445 6.72 -0.44 8.01
N GLY A 446 6.11 -0.58 9.18
CA GLY A 446 6.52 -1.51 10.22
C GLY A 446 6.35 -3.00 9.86
N ALA A 447 5.41 -3.37 8.98
CA ALA A 447 5.29 -4.76 8.49
C ALA A 447 6.48 -5.19 7.61
N MET A 448 7.21 -4.23 7.03
CA MET A 448 8.41 -4.45 6.23
C MET A 448 9.68 -3.91 6.90
N ALA A 449 9.64 -3.60 8.21
CA ALA A 449 10.77 -2.98 8.90
C ALA A 449 12.07 -3.80 8.82
N GLY A 450 11.97 -5.13 8.91
CA GLY A 450 13.11 -6.05 8.83
C GLY A 450 13.64 -6.31 7.42
N TRP A 451 12.98 -5.77 6.38
CA TRP A 451 13.33 -6.03 4.98
C TRP A 451 14.52 -5.19 4.52
N ILE A 452 15.32 -5.72 3.60
CA ILE A 452 16.36 -4.91 2.97
C ILE A 452 15.72 -3.99 1.94
N THR A 453 15.79 -2.69 2.22
CA THR A 453 15.10 -1.66 1.43
C THR A 453 16.10 -0.84 0.64
N GLU A 454 15.81 -0.62 -0.65
CA GLU A 454 16.45 0.38 -1.50
C GLU A 454 15.41 1.36 -2.08
N PHE A 455 15.76 2.64 -2.15
CA PHE A 455 14.92 3.69 -2.70
C PHE A 455 15.49 4.20 -4.02
N VAL A 456 14.62 4.40 -4.99
CA VAL A 456 14.96 4.86 -6.34
C VAL A 456 14.08 6.05 -6.70
N GLU A 457 14.66 7.16 -7.13
CA GLU A 457 13.89 8.29 -7.64
C GLU A 457 13.18 7.89 -8.93
N VAL A 458 11.87 8.11 -8.98
CA VAL A 458 11.04 7.96 -10.18
C VAL A 458 10.30 9.26 -10.45
N PRO A 459 9.93 9.56 -11.72
CA PRO A 459 9.23 10.80 -12.04
C PRO A 459 7.85 10.88 -11.40
N LEU A 460 7.42 12.11 -11.11
CA LEU A 460 6.12 12.39 -10.49
C LEU A 460 4.93 11.83 -11.29
N HIS A 461 5.01 11.77 -12.63
CA HIS A 461 3.93 11.25 -13.48
C HIS A 461 3.65 9.74 -13.31
N THR A 462 4.51 9.02 -12.58
CA THR A 462 4.25 7.63 -12.17
C THR A 462 3.26 7.52 -11.00
N PHE A 463 2.92 8.66 -10.37
CA PHE A 463 2.06 8.77 -9.20
C PHE A 463 0.81 9.62 -9.50
N ASN A 464 -0.31 8.94 -9.73
CA ASN A 464 -1.60 9.55 -10.03
C ASN A 464 -2.70 8.98 -9.10
N PRO A 465 -2.61 9.23 -7.78
CA PRO A 465 -3.61 8.73 -6.84
C PRO A 465 -4.90 9.54 -6.92
N VAL A 466 -6.04 8.86 -6.75
CA VAL A 466 -7.35 9.53 -6.63
C VAL A 466 -7.81 9.50 -5.19
N LYS A 467 -7.66 10.60 -4.44
CA LYS A 467 -8.10 10.73 -3.03
C LYS A 467 -9.45 11.42 -2.91
N THR A 468 -9.75 12.36 -3.79
CA THR A 468 -11.02 13.08 -3.95
C THR A 468 -11.54 12.91 -5.37
N VAL A 469 -12.84 13.12 -5.60
CA VAL A 469 -13.42 13.04 -6.95
C VAL A 469 -12.74 14.00 -7.93
N LEU A 470 -12.32 15.17 -7.47
CA LEU A 470 -11.66 16.19 -8.30
C LEU A 470 -10.28 15.76 -8.80
N ASP A 471 -9.63 14.78 -8.15
CA ASP A 471 -8.34 14.27 -8.63
C ASP A 471 -8.46 13.61 -10.01
N LEU A 472 -9.65 13.15 -10.40
CA LEU A 472 -9.93 12.66 -11.77
C LEU A 472 -9.86 13.74 -12.85
N LEU A 473 -9.70 15.01 -12.47
CA LEU A 473 -9.47 16.13 -13.39
C LEU A 473 -7.97 16.45 -13.57
N ASN A 474 -7.08 15.72 -12.91
CA ASN A 474 -5.64 15.88 -13.08
C ASN A 474 -5.17 15.29 -14.42
N GLU A 475 -4.03 15.77 -14.94
CA GLU A 475 -3.46 15.38 -16.24
C GLU A 475 -3.27 13.86 -16.43
N GLY A 476 -3.02 13.11 -15.34
CA GLY A 476 -2.92 11.66 -15.38
C GLY A 476 -4.21 10.94 -15.82
N HIS A 477 -5.35 11.60 -15.66
CA HIS A 477 -6.69 11.05 -15.88
C HIS A 477 -7.45 11.69 -17.07
N LEU A 478 -6.91 12.77 -17.67
CA LEU A 478 -7.52 13.53 -18.79
C LEU A 478 -6.82 13.35 -20.15
#